data_AF-A0A256XU05-F1
#
_entry.id   AF-A0A256XU05-F1
#
_cell.length_a   1.000
_cell.length_b   1.000
_cell.length_c   1.000
_cell.angle_alpha   90.00
_cell.angle_beta   90.00
_cell.angle_gamma   90.00
#
_symmetry.space_group_name_H-M   'P 1'
#
loop_
_entity.id
_entity.type
_entity.pdbx_description
1 polymer ?
#
loop_
_entity_poly.entity_id
_entity_poly.type
_entity_poly.pdbx_seq_one_letter_code
_entity_poly.pdbx_strand_id
1 'polypeptide(L)' 'MSRLENIARRIRNCRRCPLFKSALNAVPGEGSSHARIFFIGISPGSTEDKTGRPFSGRAGKFLDSVFKRL' A
#
# COMPACT_ATOMS: atom_id res chain seq x y z
N MET A 1 6.25 17.54 -7.43
CA MET A 1 6.09 16.36 -6.55
C MET A 1 5.12 16.69 -5.42
N SER A 2 4.06 15.91 -5.25
CA SER A 2 3.07 16.09 -4.17
C SER A 2 3.63 15.71 -2.79
N ARG A 3 2.95 16.11 -1.70
CA ARG A 3 3.33 15.72 -0.33
C ARG A 3 3.30 14.20 -0.14
N LEU A 4 2.32 13.51 -0.73
CA LEU A 4 2.20 12.06 -0.66
C LEU A 4 3.31 11.35 -1.47
N GLU A 5 3.68 11.85 -2.64
CA GLU A 5 4.83 11.31 -3.39
C GLU A 5 6.14 11.41 -2.61
N ASN A 6 6.36 12.52 -1.92
CA ASN A 6 7.54 12.70 -1.07
C ASN A 6 7.57 11.73 0.12
N ILE A 7 6.42 11.48 0.74
CA ILE A 7 6.28 10.47 1.81
C ILE A 7 6.53 9.08 1.25
N ALA A 8 5.93 8.73 0.11
CA ALA A 8 6.12 7.44 -0.54
C ALA A 8 7.59 7.17 -0.88
N ARG A 9 8.32 8.18 -1.39
CA ARG A 9 9.76 8.08 -1.66
C ARG A 9 10.58 7.81 -0.39
N ARG A 10 10.22 8.43 0.74
CA ARG A 10 10.88 8.19 2.03
C ARG A 10 10.59 6.79 2.55
N ILE A 11 9.35 6.31 2.42
CA ILE A 11 8.94 4.96 2.85
C ILE A 11 9.69 3.88 2.04
N ARG A 12 9.82 4.06 0.72
CA ARG A 12 10.56 3.11 -0.16
C ARG A 12 12.02 2.91 0.24
N ASN A 13 12.62 3.88 0.94
CA ASN A 13 14.00 3.81 1.40
C ASN A 13 14.12 3.62 2.92
N CYS A 14 13.01 3.34 3.61
CA CYS A 14 12.98 3.27 5.07
C CYS A 14 13.71 2.01 5.56
N ARG A 15 14.72 2.20 6.42
CA ARG A 15 15.46 1.12 7.08
C ARG A 15 15.34 1.15 8.61
N ARG A 16 14.26 1.76 9.13
CA ARG A 16 14.10 2.03 10.57
C ARG A 16 13.67 0.82 11.41
N CYS A 17 13.31 -0.31 10.80
CA CYS A 17 12.96 -1.54 11.51
C CYS A 17 13.38 -2.79 10.71
N PRO A 18 13.53 -3.97 11.33
CA PRO A 18 14.04 -5.17 10.64
C PRO A 18 13.26 -5.64 9.41
N LEU A 19 12.00 -5.21 9.23
CA LEU A 19 11.15 -5.62 8.11
C LEU A 19 11.77 -5.31 6.73
N PHE A 20 12.58 -4.25 6.61
CA PHE A 20 13.25 -3.92 5.34
C PHE A 20 14.19 -5.02 4.86
N LYS A 21 14.65 -5.90 5.76
CA LYS A 21 15.62 -6.96 5.42
C LYS A 21 14.99 -8.07 4.59
N SER A 22 13.68 -8.30 4.73
CA SER A 22 12.96 -9.38 4.06
C SER A 22 11.93 -8.91 3.04
N ALA A 23 11.45 -7.66 3.14
CA ALA A 23 10.51 -7.11 2.18
C ALA A 23 11.16 -6.91 0.80
N LEU A 24 10.48 -7.35 -0.26
CA LEU A 24 10.89 -7.08 -1.64
C LEU A 24 10.58 -5.64 -2.04
N ASN A 25 9.40 -5.14 -1.65
CA ASN A 25 9.00 -3.75 -1.93
C ASN A 25 8.28 -3.15 -0.72
N ALA A 26 8.59 -1.89 -0.42
CA ALA A 26 7.76 -1.11 0.48
C ALA A 26 6.43 -0.76 -0.20
N VAL A 27 5.35 -0.73 0.57
CA VAL A 27 3.99 -0.43 0.08
C VAL A 27 3.48 0.85 0.77
N PRO A 28 3.82 2.04 0.26
CA PRO A 28 3.50 3.32 0.91
C PRO A 28 2.02 3.73 0.84
N GLY A 29 1.20 2.98 0.10
CA GLY A 29 -0.18 3.36 -0.23
C GLY A 29 -0.28 4.01 -1.61
N GLU A 30 -1.51 4.07 -2.14
CA GLU A 30 -1.84 4.69 -3.43
C GLU A 30 -3.24 5.32 -3.35
N GLY A 31 -3.55 6.25 -4.26
CA GLY A 31 -4.85 6.91 -4.33
C GLY A 31 -4.76 8.44 -4.41
N SER A 32 -5.93 9.09 -4.48
CA SER A 32 -6.04 10.54 -4.54
C SER A 32 -5.70 11.18 -3.18
N SER A 33 -4.92 12.26 -3.20
CA SER A 33 -4.70 13.10 -2.01
C SER A 33 -5.97 13.82 -1.52
N HIS A 34 -7.03 13.82 -2.34
CA HIS A 34 -8.33 14.42 -2.04
C HIS A 34 -9.41 13.37 -1.83
N ALA A 35 -9.04 12.10 -1.61
CA ALA A 35 -10.02 11.05 -1.35
C ALA A 35 -10.81 11.35 -0.06
N ARG A 36 -12.14 11.20 -0.11
CA ARG A 36 -13.02 11.36 1.06
C ARG A 36 -12.99 10.15 1.99
N ILE A 37 -12.55 9.00 1.47
CA ILE A 37 -12.48 7.73 2.18
C ILE A 37 -11.06 7.21 2.04
N PHE A 38 -10.48 6.75 3.14
CA PHE A 38 -9.13 6.19 3.20
C PHE A 38 -9.18 4.80 3.84
N PHE A 39 -8.60 3.80 3.17
CA PHE A 39 -8.58 2.42 3.65
C PHE A 39 -7.22 2.09 4.28
N ILE A 40 -7.25 1.61 5.52
CA ILE A 40 -6.07 1.18 6.26
C ILE A 40 -6.17 -0.32 6.49
N GLY A 41 -5.22 -1.06 5.91
CA GLY A 41 -5.03 -2.48 6.17
C GLY A 41 -4.06 -2.73 7.33
N ILE A 42 -3.65 -3.99 7.47
CA ILE A 42 -2.61 -4.40 8.42
C ILE A 42 -1.21 -4.26 7.79
N SER A 43 -0.48 -5.35 7.59
CA SER A 43 0.76 -5.40 6.83
C SER A 43 0.53 -5.82 5.36
N PRO A 44 1.46 -5.51 4.45
CA PRO A 44 1.47 -6.09 3.11
C PRO A 44 1.51 -7.62 3.15
N GLY A 45 0.72 -8.27 2.30
CA GLY A 45 0.84 -9.70 2.03
C GLY A 45 1.89 -10.00 0.97
N SER A 46 2.02 -11.28 0.57
CA SER A 46 3.02 -11.71 -0.42
C SER A 46 2.82 -11.04 -1.79
N THR A 47 1.58 -10.81 -2.23
CA THR A 47 1.31 -10.15 -3.52
C THR A 47 1.62 -8.67 -3.46
N GLU A 48 1.27 -8.01 -2.35
CA GLU A 48 1.56 -6.60 -2.12
C GLU A 48 3.07 -6.36 -2.01
N ASP A 49 3.80 -7.22 -1.30
CA ASP A 49 5.26 -7.15 -1.20
C ASP A 49 5.94 -7.37 -2.57
N LYS A 50 5.43 -8.28 -3.40
CA LYS A 50 5.95 -8.48 -4.76
C LYS A 50 5.67 -7.32 -5.71
N THR A 51 4.50 -6.69 -5.60
CA THR A 51 4.05 -5.66 -6.56
C THR A 51 4.35 -4.23 -6.10
N GLY A 52 4.60 -4.02 -4.81
CA GLY A 52 4.71 -2.69 -4.20
C GLY A 52 3.36 -1.94 -4.10
N ARG A 53 2.23 -2.61 -4.37
CA ARG A 53 0.89 -2.00 -4.40
C ARG A 53 0.00 -2.54 -3.28
N PRO A 54 -0.72 -1.68 -2.54
CA PRO A 54 -1.61 -2.11 -1.46
C PRO A 54 -2.83 -2.84 -2.02
N PHE A 55 -3.38 -3.79 -1.25
CA PHE A 55 -4.62 -4.51 -1.61
C PHE A 55 -4.59 -5.14 -3.02
N SER A 56 -3.45 -5.64 -3.48
CA SER A 56 -3.30 -6.28 -4.80
C SER A 56 -3.54 -7.80 -4.78
N GLY A 57 -3.59 -8.40 -3.59
CA GLY A 57 -3.86 -9.82 -3.37
C GLY A 57 -5.34 -10.18 -3.27
N ARG A 58 -5.62 -11.38 -2.77
CA ARG A 58 -6.99 -11.93 -2.67
C ARG A 58 -7.93 -11.06 -1.83
N ALA A 59 -7.47 -10.58 -0.68
CA ALA A 59 -8.27 -9.74 0.21
C ALA A 59 -8.64 -8.40 -0.45
N GLY A 60 -7.72 -7.81 -1.23
CA GLY A 60 -8.00 -6.58 -1.95
C GLY A 60 -8.94 -6.77 -3.13
N LYS A 61 -8.87 -7.89 -3.85
CA LYS A 61 -9.87 -8.25 -4.87
C LYS A 61 -11.26 -8.44 -4.26
N PHE A 62 -11.34 -9.03 -3.06
CA PHE A 62 -12.60 -9.12 -2.33
C PHE A 62 -13.13 -7.73 -1.94
N LEU A 63 -12.28 -6.86 -1.38
CA LEU A 63 -12.62 -5.47 -1.05
C LEU A 63 -13.20 -4.74 -2.28
N ASP A 64 -12.53 -4.82 -3.42
CA ASP A 64 -12.97 -4.23 -4.69
C ASP A 64 -14.35 -4.78 -5.12
N SER A 65 -14.59 -6.08 -4.94
CA SER A 65 -15.89 -6.70 -5.25
C SER A 65 -17.03 -6.21 -4.35
N VAL A 66 -16.74 -5.87 -3.09
CA VAL A 66 -17.73 -5.30 -2.16
C VAL A 66 -18.12 -3.90 -2.61
N PHE A 67 -17.14 -3.05 -2.95
CA PHE A 67 -17.42 -1.67 -3.40
C PHE A 67 -18.09 -1.59 -4.76
N LYS A 68 -17.85 -2.54 -5.66
CA LYS A 68 -18.57 -2.61 -6.94
C LYS A 68 -20.06 -2.94 -6.81
N ARG A 69 -20.51 -3.36 -5.62
CA ARG A 69 -21.91 -3.71 -5.32
C ARG A 69 -22.63 -2.62 -4.52
N LEU A 70 -21.93 -1.55 -4.16
CA LEU A 70 -22.48 -0.35 -3.53
C LEU A 70 -22.75 0.70 -4.62
#